data_AF-A0A2S2N751-F1
#
_entry.id   AF-A0A2S2N751-F1
#
_cell.length_a   1.000
_cell.length_b   1.000
_cell.length_c   1.000
_cell.angle_alpha   90.00
_cell.angle_beta   90.00
_cell.angle_gamma   90.00
#
_symmetry.space_group_name_H-M   'P 1'
#
loop_
_entity.id
_entity.type
_entity.pdbx_description
1 polymer ?
#
loop_
_entity_poly.entity_id
_entity_poly.type
_entity_poly.pdbx_seq_one_letter_code
_entity_poly.pdbx_strand_id
1 'polypeptide(L)'
;ATVTTAALGVLLGSLDLLAPVLSVMCLTSYLGLNLACALQGLLPTPGWSPCCPWYHWSLSLAGATLCLSLMFVTCWHCALLALGIGATAYKYLEFRSAQSECG
;
A
#
# COMPACT_ATOMS: atom_id res chain seq x y z
N ALA A 1 -13.87 -11.28 -10.71
CA ALA A 1 -12.45 -11.19 -10.33
C ALA A 1 -12.18 -11.73 -8.93
N THR A 2 -12.97 -11.36 -7.90
CA THR A 2 -12.75 -11.82 -6.51
C THR A 2 -12.99 -13.33 -6.32
N VAL A 3 -14.06 -13.88 -6.89
CA VAL A 3 -14.37 -15.32 -6.84
C VAL A 3 -13.29 -16.14 -7.55
N THR A 4 -12.76 -15.64 -8.67
CA THR A 4 -11.71 -16.32 -9.43
C THR A 4 -10.38 -16.36 -8.68
N THR A 5 -9.98 -15.27 -8.02
CA THR A 5 -8.76 -15.27 -7.17
C THR A 5 -8.91 -16.14 -5.93
N ALA A 6 -10.10 -16.17 -5.32
CA ALA A 6 -10.37 -17.04 -4.18
C ALA A 6 -10.34 -18.52 -4.57
N ALA A 7 -10.95 -18.89 -5.71
CA ALA A 7 -10.90 -20.25 -6.23
C ALA A 7 -9.47 -20.72 -6.51
N LEU A 8 -8.63 -19.86 -7.11
CA LEU A 8 -7.20 -20.16 -7.33
C LEU A 8 -6.45 -20.41 -6.01
N GLY A 9 -6.74 -19.61 -4.97
CA GLY A 9 -6.18 -19.80 -3.63
C GLY A 9 -6.59 -21.14 -2.99
N VAL A 10 -7.84 -21.58 -3.19
CA VAL A 10 -8.33 -22.89 -2.72
C VAL A 10 -7.68 -24.05 -3.49
N LEU A 11 -7.52 -23.90 -4.81
CA LEU A 11 -6.87 -24.91 -5.68
C LEU A 11 -5.40 -25.17 -5.34
N LEU A 12 -4.70 -24.17 -4.79
CA LEU A 12 -3.32 -24.33 -4.30
C LEU A 12 -3.22 -25.26 -3.08
N GLY A 13 -4.33 -25.50 -2.35
CA GLY A 13 -4.46 -26.50 -1.29
C GLY A 13 -3.55 -26.33 -0.06
N SER A 14 -2.62 -25.39 -0.09
CA SER A 14 -1.54 -25.21 0.88
C SER A 14 -1.66 -23.84 1.53
N LEU A 15 -2.15 -23.84 2.78
CA LEU A 15 -2.27 -22.62 3.58
C LEU A 15 -0.91 -21.95 3.84
N ASP A 16 0.17 -22.73 3.89
CA ASP A 16 1.53 -22.26 4.15
C ASP A 16 2.07 -21.34 3.03
N LEU A 17 1.68 -21.61 1.77
CA LEU A 17 2.00 -20.74 0.63
C LEU A 17 1.07 -19.52 0.55
N LEU A 18 -0.18 -19.66 1.00
CA LEU A 18 -1.17 -18.59 0.92
C LEU A 18 -0.97 -17.53 2.01
N ALA A 19 -0.55 -17.95 3.21
CA ALA A 19 -0.28 -17.07 4.35
C ALA A 19 0.67 -15.89 4.01
N PRO A 20 1.89 -16.10 3.47
CA PRO A 20 2.80 -15.00 3.16
C PRO A 20 2.26 -14.10 2.05
N VAL A 21 1.57 -14.66 1.04
CA VAL A 21 0.99 -13.87 -0.06
C VAL A 21 -0.07 -12.90 0.45
N LEU A 22 -0.99 -13.37 1.30
CA LEU A 22 -2.02 -12.55 1.91
C LEU A 22 -1.43 -11.50 2.85
N SER A 23 -0.43 -11.87 3.66
CA SER A 23 0.27 -10.94 4.55
C SER A 23 0.96 -9.82 3.77
N VAL A 24 1.66 -10.14 2.68
CA VAL A 24 2.34 -9.12 1.85
C VAL A 24 1.31 -8.20 1.16
N MET A 25 0.18 -8.73 0.68
CA MET A 25 -0.89 -7.90 0.10
C MET A 25 -1.46 -6.91 1.14
N CYS A 26 -1.73 -7.40 2.35
CA CYS A 26 -2.26 -6.61 3.45
C CYS A 26 -1.23 -5.55 3.93
N LEU A 27 0.04 -5.93 4.07
CA LEU A 27 1.12 -5.00 4.43
C LEU A 27 1.33 -3.92 3.36
N THR A 28 1.16 -4.23 2.07
CA THR A 28 1.30 -3.24 0.98
C THR A 28 0.22 -2.16 1.07
N SER A 29 -1.02 -2.52 1.39
CA SER A 29 -2.10 -1.53 1.52
C SER A 29 -1.89 -0.65 2.76
N TYR A 30 -1.46 -1.23 3.89
CA TYR A 30 -1.09 -0.45 5.08
C TYR A 30 0.11 0.46 4.83
N LEU A 31 1.10 0.02 4.06
CA LEU A 31 2.22 0.86 3.65
C LEU A 31 1.74 2.05 2.83
N GLY A 32 0.89 1.84 1.82
CA GLY A 32 0.35 2.90 0.99
C GLY A 32 -0.49 3.92 1.78
N LEU A 33 -1.33 3.46 2.69
CA LEU A 33 -2.12 4.33 3.57
C LEU A 33 -1.24 5.16 4.51
N ASN A 34 -0.26 4.53 5.17
CA ASN A 34 0.68 5.24 6.03
C ASN A 34 1.52 6.24 5.22
N LEU A 35 1.91 5.90 4.00
CA LEU A 35 2.68 6.82 3.16
C LEU A 35 1.83 8.01 2.71
N ALA A 36 0.57 7.78 2.32
CA ALA A 36 -0.37 8.85 1.96
C ALA A 36 -0.63 9.80 3.14
N CYS A 37 -0.84 9.25 4.34
CA CYS A 37 -1.02 10.03 5.56
C CYS A 37 0.27 10.81 5.94
N ALA A 38 1.45 10.21 5.79
CA ALA A 38 2.72 10.90 6.02
C ALA A 38 2.94 12.04 5.02
N LEU A 39 2.64 11.82 3.73
CA LEU A 39 2.75 12.82 2.67
C LEU A 39 1.82 14.01 2.92
N GLN A 40 0.56 13.75 3.29
CA GLN A 40 -0.41 14.78 3.65
C GLN A 40 0.02 15.58 4.90
N GLY A 41 0.72 14.93 5.83
CA GLY A 41 1.28 15.57 7.02
C GLY A 41 2.52 16.42 6.73
N LEU A 42 3.31 16.08 5.70
CA LEU A 42 4.49 16.84 5.27
C LEU A 42 4.14 17.99 4.31
N LEU A 43 3.24 17.74 3.35
CA LEU A 43 2.75 18.72 2.39
C LEU A 43 1.32 19.10 2.79
N PRO A 44 1.12 20.21 3.52
CA PRO A 44 -0.22 20.63 3.92
C PRO A 44 -1.04 20.97 2.66
N THR A 45 -1.91 20.06 2.24
CA THR A 45 -2.85 20.31 1.15
C THR A 45 -3.99 21.21 1.63
N PRO A 46 -4.39 22.25 0.87
CA PRO A 46 -5.48 23.15 1.24
C PRO A 46 -6.82 22.42 1.14
N GLY A 47 -7.33 21.89 2.26
CA GLY A 47 -8.62 21.17 2.30
C GLY A 47 -8.71 20.04 3.33
N TRP A 48 -7.60 19.67 3.98
CA TRP A 48 -7.60 18.62 5.00
C TRP A 48 -7.77 19.22 6.39
N SER A 49 -8.94 19.02 7.00
CA SER A 49 -9.18 19.34 8.42
C SER A 49 -9.15 18.02 9.21
N PRO A 50 -8.00 17.63 9.79
CA PRO A 50 -7.95 16.42 10.60
C PRO A 50 -8.78 16.61 11.86
N CYS A 51 -9.88 15.87 12.00
CA CYS A 51 -10.75 15.88 13.18
C CYS A 51 -10.07 15.35 14.47
N CYS A 52 -8.86 14.78 14.37
CA CYS A 52 -8.13 14.18 15.49
C CYS A 52 -6.85 14.96 15.82
N PRO A 53 -6.77 15.65 17.00
CA PRO A 53 -5.59 16.43 17.41
C PRO A 53 -4.32 15.62 17.77
N TRP A 54 -4.35 14.29 17.78
CA TRP A 54 -3.22 13.43 18.20
C TRP A 54 -2.39 12.85 17.03
N TYR A 55 -2.65 13.29 15.80
CA TYR A 55 -1.99 12.75 14.62
C TYR A 55 -0.67 13.50 14.33
N HIS A 56 0.47 12.81 14.51
CA HIS A 56 1.78 13.28 14.06
C HIS A 56 2.23 12.52 12.81
N TRP A 57 2.78 13.24 11.83
CA TRP A 57 3.36 12.67 10.61
C TRP A 57 4.43 11.60 10.89
N SER A 58 5.18 11.74 11.99
CA SER A 58 6.22 10.80 12.41
C SER A 58 5.66 9.43 12.80
N LEU A 59 4.43 9.37 13.34
CA LEU A 59 3.78 8.09 13.69
C LEU A 59 3.41 7.31 12.42
N SER A 60 2.95 8.01 11.39
CA SER A 60 2.63 7.40 10.09
C SER A 60 3.89 6.96 9.36
N LEU A 61 4.98 7.74 9.44
CA LEU A 61 6.29 7.34 8.93
C LEU A 61 6.80 6.08 9.63
N ALA A 62 6.68 6.01 10.96
CA ALA A 62 7.05 4.81 11.74
C ALA A 62 6.23 3.58 11.30
N GLY A 63 4.92 3.73 11.13
CA GLY A 63 4.05 2.66 10.61
C GLY A 63 4.45 2.18 9.21
N ALA A 64 4.78 3.11 8.30
CA ALA A 64 5.29 2.78 6.97
C ALA A 64 6.61 1.99 7.03
N THR A 65 7.57 2.42 7.85
CA THR A 65 8.86 1.73 8.00
C THR A 65 8.71 0.33 8.61
N LEU A 66 7.79 0.17 9.58
CA LEU A 66 7.47 -1.13 10.18
C LEU A 66 6.88 -2.08 9.13
N CYS A 67 5.92 -1.60 8.32
CA CYS A 67 5.31 -2.40 7.26
C CYS A 67 6.36 -2.85 6.24
N LEU A 68 7.24 -1.94 5.79
CA LEU A 68 8.30 -2.27 4.84
C LEU A 68 9.27 -3.32 5.41
N SER A 69 9.62 -3.20 6.69
CA SER A 69 10.50 -4.16 7.37
C SER A 69 9.88 -5.56 7.45
N LEU A 70 8.60 -5.65 7.83
CA LEU A 70 7.85 -6.92 7.91
C LEU A 70 7.71 -7.60 6.53
N MET A 71 7.50 -6.81 5.48
CA MET A 71 7.44 -7.32 4.11
C MET A 71 8.77 -7.94 3.66
N PHE A 72 9.89 -7.30 4.01
CA PHE A 72 11.22 -7.78 3.69
C PHE A 72 11.57 -9.09 4.43
N VAL A 73 11.17 -9.21 5.70
CA VAL A 73 11.37 -10.42 6.51
C VAL A 73 10.52 -11.59 6.03
N THR A 74 9.28 -11.33 5.59
CA THR A 74 8.36 -12.39 5.17
C THR A 74 8.76 -12.98 3.82
N CYS A 75 8.81 -12.17 2.78
CA CYS A 75 9.07 -12.61 1.41
C CYS A 75 9.52 -11.42 0.55
N TRP A 76 10.83 -11.15 0.51
CA TRP A 76 11.39 -10.00 -0.19
C TRP A 76 11.06 -9.98 -1.70
N HIS A 77 11.02 -11.13 -2.37
CA HIS A 77 10.66 -11.23 -3.79
C HIS A 77 9.21 -10.81 -4.07
N CYS A 78 8.26 -11.33 -3.29
CA CYS A 78 6.84 -10.99 -3.41
C CYS A 78 6.58 -9.53 -3.03
N ALA A 79 7.33 -9.01 -2.04
CA ALA A 79 7.26 -7.62 -1.63
C ALA A 79 7.69 -6.67 -2.75
N LEU A 80 8.83 -6.92 -3.41
CA LEU A 80 9.29 -6.09 -4.53
C LEU A 80 8.28 -6.07 -5.68
N LEU A 81 7.68 -7.21 -6.00
CA LEU A 81 6.65 -7.29 -7.04
C LEU A 81 5.41 -6.44 -6.67
N ALA A 82 4.92 -6.57 -5.45
CA ALA A 82 3.75 -5.82 -4.96
C ALA A 82 4.02 -4.30 -4.91
N LEU A 83 5.20 -3.91 -4.42
CA LEU A 83 5.64 -2.51 -4.39
C LEU A 83 5.79 -1.94 -5.81
N GLY A 84 6.33 -2.72 -6.75
CA GLY A 84 6.45 -2.33 -8.14
C GLY A 84 5.10 -2.06 -8.78
N ILE A 85 4.14 -2.98 -8.63
CA ILE A 85 2.77 -2.81 -9.14
C ILE A 85 2.11 -1.58 -8.52
N GLY A 86 2.25 -1.38 -7.21
CA GLY A 86 1.72 -0.21 -6.50
C GLY A 86 2.33 1.10 -6.99
N ALA A 87 3.65 1.16 -7.20
CA ALA A 87 4.34 2.34 -7.69
C ALA A 87 3.96 2.66 -9.15
N THR A 88 3.86 1.64 -10.01
CA THR A 88 3.41 1.83 -11.40
C THR A 88 1.96 2.30 -11.45
N ALA A 89 1.07 1.74 -10.61
CA ALA A 89 -0.31 2.19 -10.51
C ALA A 89 -0.41 3.66 -10.04
N TYR A 90 0.37 4.04 -9.03
CA TYR A 90 0.44 5.43 -8.56
C TYR A 90 0.90 6.38 -9.68
N LYS A 91 1.99 6.04 -10.37
CA LYS A 91 2.49 6.81 -11.50
C LYS A 91 1.46 6.91 -12.62
N TYR A 92 0.79 5.82 -12.94
CA TYR A 92 -0.26 5.80 -13.97
C TYR A 92 -1.43 6.73 -13.61
N LEU A 93 -1.83 6.76 -12.34
CA LEU A 93 -2.87 7.68 -11.87
C LEU A 93 -2.42 9.14 -11.97
N GLU A 94 -1.17 9.44 -11.58
CA GLU A 94 -0.57 10.79 -11.72
C GLU A 94 -0.55 11.24 -13.18
N PHE A 95 -0.12 10.38 -14.11
CA PHE A 95 -0.16 10.67 -15.55
C PHE A 95 -1.59 10.94 -16.05
N ARG A 96 -2.58 10.19 -15.57
CA ARG A 96 -3.97 10.39 -15.96
C ARG A 96 -4.58 11.66 -15.38
N SER A 97 -4.25 12.04 -14.14
CA SER A 97 -4.75 13.29 -13.56
C SER A 97 -4.20 14.49 -14.33
N ALA A 98 -2.90 14.49 -14.63
CA ALA A 98 -2.28 15.54 -15.42
C ALA A 98 -2.90 15.70 -16.81
N GLN A 99 -3.28 14.59 -17.46
CA GLN A 99 -3.98 14.61 -18.75
C GLN A 99 -5.41 15.18 -18.66
N SER A 100 -6.13 14.94 -17.55
CA SER A 100 -7.47 15.50 -17.36
C SER A 100 -7.49 16.99 -16.99
N GLU A 101 -6.38 17.53 -16.47
CA GLU A 101 -6.26 18.94 -16.09
C GLU A 101 -5.78 19.84 -17.24
N CYS A 102 -5.12 19.26 -18.25
CA CYS A 102 -4.60 19.96 -19.43
C CYS A 102 -5.35 19.63 -20.74
N GLY A 103 -6.45 18.88 -20.66
CA GLY A 103 -7.32 18.49 -21.79
C GLY A 103 -8.63 19.28 -21.85
#